data_AF-A0A163MDF5-F1
#
_entry.id   AF-A0A163MDF5-F1
#
_cell.length_a   1.000
_cell.length_b   1.000
_cell.length_c   1.000
_cell.angle_alpha   90.00
_cell.angle_beta   90.00
_cell.angle_gamma   90.00
#
_symmetry.space_group_name_H-M   'P 1'
#
loop_
_entity.id
_entity.type
_entity.pdbx_description
1 polymer ?
#
loop_
_entity_poly.entity_id
_entity_poly.type
_entity_poly.pdbx_seq_one_letter_code
_entity_poly.pdbx_strand_id
1 'polypeptide(L)'
;MQDVIQNPRPNQFRGMRRLDWDGSAPTLTAHIAKDGREFLHPELDRRLTVRECLRIMSVPDDYIFPDHIPISHQYRAIGNGVEYNMGKALASSLLSQLNQVPTQICLF
;
A
#
# COMPACT_ATOMS: atom_id res chain seq x y z
N MET A 1 13.40 -7.40 23.58
CA MET A 1 12.88 -6.07 23.17
C MET A 1 13.39 -4.98 24.10
N GLN A 2 13.43 -5.22 25.42
CA GLN A 2 14.07 -4.34 26.40
C GLN A 2 15.58 -4.17 26.13
N ASP A 3 16.30 -5.23 25.75
CA ASP A 3 17.77 -5.16 25.52
C ASP A 3 18.18 -4.23 24.36
N VAL A 4 17.30 -4.11 23.35
CA VAL A 4 17.49 -3.25 22.17
C VAL A 4 17.24 -1.77 22.49
N ILE A 5 16.42 -1.51 23.52
CA ILE A 5 16.16 -0.17 24.07
C ILE A 5 17.32 0.25 24.98
N GLN A 6 17.84 -0.69 25.77
CA GLN A 6 18.91 -0.44 26.75
C GLN A 6 20.28 -0.21 26.08
N ASN A 7 20.53 -0.76 24.88
CA ASN A 7 21.78 -0.52 24.14
C ASN A 7 21.52 -0.35 22.62
N PRO A 8 21.12 0.85 22.18
CA PRO A 8 20.79 1.09 20.77
C PRO A 8 22.05 1.21 19.91
N ARG A 9 22.05 0.51 18.77
CA ARG A 9 23.07 0.71 17.73
C ARG A 9 23.03 2.14 17.18
N PRO A 10 24.16 2.69 16.69
CA PRO A 10 24.15 4.00 16.02
C PRO A 10 23.11 4.00 14.88
N ASN A 11 22.28 5.05 14.81
CA ASN A 11 21.20 5.19 13.82
C ASN A 11 20.11 4.11 13.82
N GLN A 12 19.98 3.31 14.89
CA GLN A 12 18.99 2.23 14.98
C GLN A 12 17.54 2.70 14.77
N PHE A 13 17.22 3.92 15.20
CA PHE A 13 15.88 4.51 15.08
C PHE A 13 15.75 5.45 13.86
N ARG A 14 16.78 5.56 13.02
CA ARG A 14 16.75 6.46 11.87
C ARG A 14 15.71 5.98 10.86
N GLY A 15 14.81 6.89 10.46
CA GLY A 15 13.72 6.58 9.53
C GLY A 15 12.54 5.85 10.17
N MET A 16 12.53 5.70 11.51
CA MET A 16 11.32 5.26 12.18
C MET A 16 10.30 6.40 12.21
N ARG A 17 9.09 6.12 11.71
CA ARG A 17 8.00 7.08 11.67
C ARG A 17 6.71 6.41 12.10
N ARG A 18 6.10 7.01 13.11
CA ARG A 18 4.73 6.71 13.54
C ARG A 18 3.79 7.58 12.73
N LEU A 19 2.72 6.96 12.22
CA LEU A 19 1.68 7.68 11.49
C LEU A 19 0.81 8.46 12.48
N ASP A 20 0.16 9.49 11.96
CA ASP A 20 -0.83 10.28 12.68
C ASP A 20 -2.23 9.88 12.20
N TRP A 21 -3.22 9.90 13.08
CA TRP A 21 -4.61 9.58 12.75
C TRP A 21 -5.23 10.64 11.84
N ASP A 22 -4.92 11.90 12.10
CA ASP A 22 -5.45 13.04 11.34
C ASP A 22 -4.55 13.44 10.16
N GLY A 23 -3.36 12.85 10.08
CA GLY A 23 -2.36 13.13 9.06
C GLY A 23 -2.49 12.24 7.82
N SER A 24 -1.84 12.66 6.73
CA SER A 24 -1.68 11.82 5.55
C SER A 24 -0.58 10.78 5.74
N ALA A 25 -0.80 9.58 5.22
CA ALA A 25 0.24 8.58 5.13
C ALA A 25 1.29 9.00 4.06
N PRO A 26 2.59 8.80 4.31
CA PRO A 26 3.60 8.91 3.26
C PRO A 26 3.37 7.81 2.21
N THR A 27 3.97 7.98 1.03
CA THR A 27 3.86 7.00 -0.06
C THR A 27 4.28 5.61 0.41
N LEU A 28 3.36 4.63 0.36
CA LEU A 28 3.66 3.24 0.64
C LEU A 28 4.66 2.69 -0.39
N THR A 29 5.90 2.47 0.02
CA THR A 29 6.94 1.92 -0.86
C THR A 29 7.05 0.41 -0.68
N ALA A 30 7.54 -0.30 -1.70
CA ALA A 30 7.82 -1.74 -1.60
C ALA A 30 8.83 -2.10 -0.48
N HIS A 31 9.60 -1.13 0.02
CA HIS A 31 10.55 -1.34 1.11
C HIS A 31 9.86 -1.69 2.45
N ILE A 32 8.55 -1.43 2.58
CA ILE A 32 7.75 -1.85 3.75
C ILE A 32 7.83 -3.37 3.99
N ALA A 33 8.05 -4.16 2.94
CA ALA A 33 8.21 -5.62 3.02
C ALA A 33 9.44 -6.04 3.84
N LYS A 34 10.50 -5.22 3.85
CA LYS A 34 11.76 -5.50 4.53
C LYS A 34 11.74 -5.03 5.98
N ASP A 35 11.52 -3.74 6.16
CA ASP A 35 11.81 -3.05 7.43
C ASP A 35 10.55 -2.46 8.08
N GLY A 36 9.62 -1.92 7.28
CA GLY A 36 8.37 -1.32 7.75
C GLY A 36 8.50 -0.16 8.74
N ARG A 37 9.73 0.37 8.94
CA ARG A 37 10.07 1.37 9.98
C ARG A 37 9.36 2.70 9.76
N GLU A 38 9.06 3.05 8.52
CA GLU A 38 8.41 4.31 8.14
C GLU A 38 6.88 4.28 8.30
N PHE A 39 6.30 3.11 8.60
CA PHE A 39 4.86 2.88 8.65
C PHE A 39 4.49 2.21 9.98
N LEU A 40 4.78 2.87 11.10
CA LEU A 40 4.37 2.42 12.43
C LEU A 40 2.94 2.87 12.72
N HIS A 41 2.16 1.99 13.36
CA HIS A 41 0.78 2.26 13.72
C HIS A 41 0.68 3.48 14.64
N PRO A 42 -0.33 4.37 14.51
CA PRO A 42 -0.43 5.59 15.32
C PRO A 42 -0.38 5.37 16.84
N GLU A 43 -0.95 4.26 17.32
CA GLU A 43 -0.98 3.96 18.76
C GLU A 43 -0.20 2.71 19.18
N LEU A 44 -0.09 1.70 18.31
CA LEU A 44 0.41 0.38 18.67
C LEU A 44 1.90 0.28 18.36
N ASP A 45 2.65 -0.47 19.16
CA ASP A 45 4.10 -0.68 18.97
C ASP A 45 4.41 -1.74 17.90
N ARG A 46 3.85 -1.54 16.71
CA ARG A 46 4.05 -2.39 15.54
C ARG A 46 3.98 -1.56 14.26
N ARG A 47 4.50 -2.14 13.17
CA ARG A 47 4.22 -1.65 11.82
C ARG A 47 2.76 -1.88 11.43
N LEU A 48 2.32 -1.19 10.39
CA LEU A 48 1.04 -1.45 9.75
C LEU A 48 0.96 -2.90 9.22
N THR A 49 -0.20 -3.51 9.38
CA THR A 49 -0.57 -4.79 8.79
C THR A 49 -0.80 -4.64 7.29
N VAL A 50 -0.77 -5.76 6.56
CA VAL A 50 -1.15 -5.80 5.13
C VAL A 50 -2.52 -5.14 4.92
N ARG A 51 -3.51 -5.45 5.78
CA ARG A 51 -4.87 -4.92 5.64
C ARG A 51 -4.94 -3.42 5.85
N GLU A 52 -4.21 -2.87 6.83
CA GLU A 52 -4.11 -1.42 7.03
C GLU A 52 -3.47 -0.73 5.83
N CYS A 53 -2.40 -1.30 5.27
CA CYS A 53 -1.77 -0.78 4.06
C CYS A 53 -2.72 -0.81 2.85
N LEU A 54 -3.49 -1.89 2.68
CA LEU A 54 -4.50 -1.98 1.62
C LEU A 54 -5.60 -0.92 1.79
N ARG A 55 -6.01 -0.60 3.01
CA ARG A 55 -6.98 0.49 3.27
C ARG A 55 -6.43 1.86 2.92
N ILE A 56 -5.15 2.12 3.21
CA ILE A 56 -4.47 3.36 2.77
C ILE A 56 -4.48 3.47 1.24
N MET A 57 -4.41 2.35 0.53
CA MET A 57 -4.52 2.28 -0.94
C MET A 57 -5.98 2.27 -1.44
N SER A 58 -6.94 2.61 -0.58
CA SER A 58 -8.40 2.55 -0.77
C SER A 58 -8.91 1.22 -1.32
N VAL A 59 -8.18 0.13 -1.10
CA VAL A 59 -8.60 -1.19 -1.57
C VAL A 59 -9.79 -1.66 -0.73
N PRO A 60 -10.88 -2.12 -1.34
CA PRO A 60 -12.02 -2.70 -0.64
C PRO A 60 -11.64 -3.75 0.42
N ASP A 61 -12.41 -3.81 1.51
CA ASP A 61 -12.12 -4.68 2.66
C ASP A 61 -12.36 -6.17 2.37
N ASP A 62 -13.19 -6.47 1.35
CA ASP A 62 -13.44 -7.81 0.82
C ASP A 62 -12.28 -8.36 -0.02
N TYR A 63 -11.36 -7.51 -0.47
CA TYR A 63 -10.14 -7.97 -1.12
C TYR A 63 -9.19 -8.62 -0.10
N ILE A 64 -8.83 -9.87 -0.37
CA ILE A 64 -7.91 -10.66 0.46
C ILE A 64 -6.86 -11.27 -0.45
N PHE A 65 -5.59 -11.15 -0.08
CA PHE A 65 -4.53 -11.88 -0.77
C PHE A 65 -4.69 -13.38 -0.56
N PRO A 66 -4.49 -14.23 -1.58
CA PRO A 66 -4.54 -15.67 -1.39
C PRO A 66 -3.54 -16.15 -0.33
N ASP A 67 -3.93 -17.13 0.47
CA ASP A 67 -3.16 -17.62 1.63
C ASP A 67 -1.76 -18.13 1.28
N HIS A 68 -1.57 -18.61 0.05
CA HIS A 68 -0.28 -19.11 -0.44
C HIS A 68 0.73 -18.00 -0.76
N ILE A 69 0.31 -16.73 -0.80
CA ILE A 69 1.20 -15.60 -1.07
C ILE A 69 1.90 -15.18 0.23
N PRO A 70 3.25 -15.21 0.30
CA PRO A 70 3.96 -14.80 1.50
C PRO A 70 3.69 -13.34 1.86
N ILE A 71 3.58 -13.03 3.16
CA ILE A 71 3.31 -11.68 3.68
C ILE A 71 4.27 -10.62 3.09
N SER A 72 5.55 -10.94 2.92
CA SER A 72 6.54 -10.05 2.31
C SER A 72 6.22 -9.71 0.85
N HIS A 73 5.69 -10.68 0.09
CA HIS A 73 5.24 -10.47 -1.29
C HIS A 73 3.96 -9.63 -1.33
N GLN A 74 3.04 -9.81 -0.38
CA GLN A 74 1.84 -8.97 -0.26
C GLN A 74 2.22 -7.50 -0.03
N TYR A 75 3.11 -7.23 0.93
CA TYR A 75 3.64 -5.88 1.17
C TYR A 75 4.34 -5.28 -0.05
N ARG A 76 5.12 -6.09 -0.77
CA ARG A 76 5.79 -5.64 -2.01
C ARG A 76 4.78 -5.33 -3.11
N ALA A 77 3.73 -6.14 -3.26
CA ALA A 77 2.66 -5.92 -4.22
C ALA A 77 1.91 -4.61 -3.91
N ILE A 78 1.62 -4.35 -2.64
CA ILE A 78 1.00 -3.09 -2.20
C ILE A 78 1.90 -1.89 -2.54
N GLY A 79 3.18 -1.93 -2.15
CA GLY A 79 4.09 -0.79 -2.32
C GLY A 79 4.58 -0.54 -3.75
N ASN A 80 4.39 -1.49 -4.66
CA ASN A 80 4.62 -1.31 -6.11
C ASN A 80 3.32 -1.03 -6.88
N GLY A 81 2.17 -1.29 -6.25
CA GLY A 81 0.87 -1.21 -6.88
C GLY A 81 0.39 0.24 -7.05
N VAL A 82 -0.65 0.38 -7.86
CA VAL A 82 -1.39 1.62 -8.04
C VAL A 82 -2.53 1.67 -7.02
N GLU A 83 -2.83 2.86 -6.50
CA GLU A 83 -3.97 3.09 -5.59
C GLU A 83 -5.31 2.76 -6.28
N TYR A 84 -6.23 2.16 -5.54
CA TYR A 84 -7.45 1.55 -6.11
C TYR A 84 -8.37 2.56 -6.78
N ASN A 85 -8.67 3.69 -6.12
CA ASN A 85 -9.59 4.69 -6.66
C ASN A 85 -9.02 5.37 -7.92
N MET A 86 -7.72 5.61 -7.96
CA MET A 86 -7.01 6.12 -9.12
C MET A 86 -7.11 5.15 -10.29
N GLY A 87 -6.87 3.85 -10.04
CA GLY A 87 -7.06 2.81 -11.05
C GLY A 87 -8.50 2.75 -11.58
N LYS A 88 -9.48 2.84 -10.67
CA LYS A 88 -10.91 2.86 -11.01
C LYS A 88 -11.31 4.08 -11.84
N ALA A 89 -10.81 5.26 -11.49
CA ALA A 89 -11.07 6.50 -12.23
C ALA A 89 -10.51 6.42 -13.65
N LEU A 90 -9.26 5.93 -13.80
CA LEU A 90 -8.63 5.73 -15.09
C LEU A 90 -9.39 4.71 -15.95
N ALA A 91 -9.77 3.56 -15.39
CA ALA A 91 -10.56 2.55 -16.08
C ALA A 91 -11.92 3.11 -16.55
N SER A 92 -12.58 3.91 -15.72
CA SER A 92 -13.87 4.55 -16.06
C SER A 92 -13.72 5.53 -17.22
N SER A 93 -12.65 6.34 -17.22
CA SER A 93 -12.34 7.25 -18.31
C SER A 93 -12.07 6.51 -19.62
N LEU A 94 -11.29 5.43 -19.58
CA LEU A 94 -11.01 4.60 -20.75
C LEU A 94 -12.28 3.94 -21.30
N LEU A 95 -13.12 3.37 -20.43
CA LEU A 95 -14.39 2.77 -20.83
C LEU A 95 -15.32 3.78 -21.51
N SER A 96 -15.40 5.01 -20.98
CA SER A 96 -16.16 6.09 -21.61
C SER A 96 -15.66 6.39 -23.02
N GLN A 97 -14.35 6.43 -23.23
CA GLN A 97 -13.78 6.68 -24.56
C GLN A 97 -14.07 5.53 -25.51
N LEU A 98 -13.92 4.28 -25.06
CA LEU A 98 -14.21 3.10 -25.88
C LEU A 98 -15.67 3.03 -26.32
N ASN A 99 -16.60 3.43 -25.46
CA ASN A 99 -18.04 3.46 -25.78
C ASN A 99 -18.44 4.61 -26.72
N GLN A 100 -17.60 5.63 -26.88
CA GLN A 100 -17.86 6.75 -27.79
C GLN A 100 -17.39 6.48 -29.22
N VAL A 101 -16.55 5.47 -29.45
CA VAL A 101 -16.16 5.07 -30.80
C VAL A 101 -17.32 4.26 -31.38
N PRO A 102 -18.00 4.73 -32.46
CA PRO A 102 -18.90 3.86 -33.17
C PRO A 102 -18.08 2.65 -33.64
N THR A 103 -18.55 1.44 -33.38
CA THR A 103 -18.09 0.22 -34.06
C THR A 103 -18.43 0.26 -35.55
N GLN A 104 -17.95 1.27 -36.27
CA GLN A 104 -17.60 1.14 -37.67
C GLN A 104 -16.11 0.78 -37.70
N ILE A 105 -15.84 -0.44 -37.28
CA ILE A 105 -14.67 -1.14 -37.79
C ILE A 105 -14.89 -1.16 -39.30
N CYS A 106 -14.05 -0.45 -40.04
CA CYS A 106 -13.99 -0.53 -41.48
C CYS A 106 -13.86 -2.00 -41.87
N LEU A 107 -14.98 -2.62 -42.24
CA LEU A 107 -15.01 -3.82 -43.05
C LEU A 107 -14.62 -3.36 -44.45
N PHE A 108 -13.32 -3.40 -44.73
CA PHE A 108 -12.80 -3.48 -46.09
C PHE A 108 -12.61 -4.95 -46.45
#